data_AF-A0A453G8P3-F1
#
_entry.id   AF-A0A453G8P3-F1
#
_cell.length_a   1.000
_cell.length_b   1.000
_cell.length_c   1.000
_cell.angle_alpha   90.00
_cell.angle_beta   90.00
_cell.angle_gamma   90.00
#
_symmetry.space_group_name_H-M   'P 1'
#
loop_
_entity.id
_entity.type
_entity.pdbx_description
1 polymer ?
#
loop_
_entity_poly.entity_id
_entity_poly.type
_entity_poly.pdbx_seq_one_letter_code
_entity_poly.pdbx_strand_id
1 'polypeptide(L)'
;LAQVTGSIQKTLGLLHQLNLNVSSFSSASQLPLLQRLNALVAELDTMQKLADGCNIQVPMEVVNLIDDGKNPDEFTRDVLNSCIAKNQITKGKTDAFKS
;
A
#
# COMPACT_ATOMS: atom_id res chain seq x y z
N LEU A 1 9.54 -4.42 -6.62
CA LEU A 1 8.95 -3.48 -5.63
C LEU A 1 9.37 -2.03 -5.84
N ALA A 2 10.67 -1.69 -5.88
CA ALA A 2 11.11 -0.31 -6.07
C ALA A 2 10.47 0.41 -7.28
N GLN A 3 10.30 -0.30 -8.40
CA GLN A 3 9.62 0.23 -9.60
C GLN A 3 8.12 0.51 -9.34
N VAL A 4 7.43 -0.40 -8.65
CA VAL A 4 6.01 -0.23 -8.24
C VAL A 4 5.89 0.99 -7.33
N THR A 5 6.76 1.10 -6.31
CA THR A 5 6.79 2.24 -5.39
C THR A 5 7.06 3.56 -6.13
N GLY A 6 8.00 3.57 -7.08
CA GLY A 6 8.28 4.73 -7.91
C GLY A 6 7.08 5.15 -8.77
N SER A 7 6.37 4.19 -9.35
CA SER A 7 5.14 4.45 -10.13
C SER A 7 4.01 5.00 -9.26
N ILE A 8 3.82 4.48 -8.04
CA ILE A 8 2.87 5.03 -7.05
C ILE A 8 3.23 6.49 -6.71
N GLN A 9 4.49 6.78 -6.41
CA GLN A 9 4.94 8.15 -6.11
C GLN A 9 4.72 9.11 -7.29
N LYS A 10 5.02 8.66 -8.52
CA LYS A 10 4.76 9.44 -9.73
C LYS A 10 3.27 9.71 -9.93
N THR A 11 2.42 8.69 -9.71
CA THR A 11 0.96 8.83 -9.77
C THR A 11 0.44 9.85 -8.77
N LEU A 12 0.91 9.79 -7.51
CA LEU A 12 0.57 10.77 -6.48
C LEU A 12 1.00 12.19 -6.87
N GLY A 13 2.21 12.33 -7.45
CA GLY A 13 2.70 13.61 -7.97
C GLY A 13 1.80 14.17 -9.08
N LEU A 14 1.38 13.33 -10.04
CA LEU A 14 0.47 13.74 -11.11
C LEU A 14 -0.90 14.15 -10.58
N LEU A 15 -1.48 13.41 -9.63
CA LEU A 15 -2.73 13.76 -8.96
C LEU A 15 -2.64 15.10 -8.24
N HIS A 16 -1.56 15.33 -7.51
CA HIS A 16 -1.34 16.60 -6.82
C HIS A 16 -1.24 17.78 -7.81
N GLN A 17 -0.46 17.63 -8.88
CA GLN A 17 -0.33 18.66 -9.92
C GLN A 17 -1.66 18.92 -10.65
N LEU A 18 -2.45 17.88 -10.90
CA LEU A 18 -3.80 18.02 -11.45
C LEU A 18 -4.70 18.83 -10.51
N ASN A 19 -4.68 18.52 -9.22
CA ASN A 19 -5.45 19.27 -8.22
C ASN A 19 -5.08 20.77 -8.21
N LEU A 20 -3.79 21.10 -8.26
CA LEU A 20 -3.33 22.49 -8.34
C LEU A 20 -3.80 23.19 -9.62
N ASN A 21 -3.69 22.52 -10.78
CA ASN A 21 -4.13 23.06 -12.06
C ASN A 21 -5.64 23.33 -12.09
N VAL A 22 -6.45 22.43 -11.51
CA VAL A 22 -7.91 22.61 -11.43
C VAL A 22 -8.27 23.72 -10.45
N SER A 23 -7.61 23.74 -9.28
CA SER A 23 -7.85 24.75 -8.24
C SER A 23 -7.51 26.19 -8.70
N SER A 24 -6.58 26.34 -9.64
CA SER A 24 -6.11 27.62 -10.18
C SER A 24 -6.32 27.75 -11.69
N PHE A 25 -7.42 27.17 -12.19
CA PHE A 25 -7.65 27.05 -13.62
C PHE A 25 -7.72 28.42 -14.32
N SER A 26 -7.13 28.48 -15.52
CA SER A 26 -7.26 29.60 -16.46
C SER A 26 -7.30 29.05 -17.89
N SER A 27 -7.78 29.82 -18.86
CA SER A 27 -7.82 29.35 -20.26
C SER A 27 -6.44 28.94 -20.79
N ALA A 28 -5.38 29.58 -20.30
CA ALA A 28 -4.00 29.22 -20.65
C ALA A 28 -3.57 27.85 -20.11
N SER A 29 -4.18 27.37 -19.01
CA SER A 29 -3.86 26.07 -18.41
C SER A 29 -4.66 24.90 -18.99
N GLN A 30 -5.57 25.14 -19.95
CA GLN A 30 -6.41 24.09 -20.56
C GLN A 30 -5.58 22.99 -21.23
N LEU A 31 -4.66 23.34 -22.13
CA LEU A 31 -3.82 22.33 -22.79
C LEU A 31 -2.90 21.60 -21.78
N PRO A 32 -2.19 22.29 -20.86
CA PRO A 32 -1.42 21.63 -19.80
C PRO A 32 -2.23 20.73 -18.87
N LEU A 33 -3.52 21.02 -18.65
CA LEU A 33 -4.43 20.17 -17.87
C LEU A 33 -4.73 18.87 -18.63
N LEU A 34 -5.10 18.96 -19.90
CA LEU A 34 -5.37 17.78 -20.74
C LEU A 34 -4.14 16.87 -20.86
N GLN A 35 -2.95 17.45 -21.04
CA GLN A 35 -1.70 16.70 -21.07
C GLN A 35 -1.44 15.95 -19.76
N ARG A 36 -1.69 16.58 -18.61
CA ARG A 36 -1.54 15.93 -17.30
C ARG A 36 -2.57 14.83 -17.06
N LEU A 37 -3.80 14.99 -17.52
CA LEU A 37 -4.83 13.94 -17.46
C LEU A 37 -4.39 12.71 -18.25
N ASN A 38 -3.92 12.91 -19.48
CA ASN A 38 -3.41 11.81 -20.30
C ASN A 38 -2.17 11.13 -19.67
N ALA A 39 -1.28 11.93 -19.06
CA ALA A 39 -0.13 11.40 -18.33
C ALA A 39 -0.56 10.55 -17.11
N LEU A 40 -1.60 10.97 -16.37
CA LEU A 40 -2.15 10.18 -15.27
C LEU A 40 -2.72 8.86 -15.78
N VAL A 41 -3.53 8.87 -16.85
CA VAL A 41 -4.10 7.66 -17.44
C VAL A 41 -3.00 6.68 -17.88
N ALA A 42 -1.95 7.18 -18.54
CA ALA A 42 -0.82 6.35 -18.96
C ALA A 42 -0.03 5.77 -17.78
N GLU A 43 0.10 6.53 -16.69
CA GLU A 43 0.77 6.05 -15.48
C GLU A 43 -0.06 5.00 -14.74
N LEU A 44 -1.39 5.15 -14.68
CA LEU A 44 -2.30 4.15 -14.10
C LEU A 44 -2.21 2.81 -14.87
N ASP A 45 -2.15 2.85 -16.21
CA ASP A 45 -1.92 1.65 -17.03
C ASP A 45 -0.53 1.03 -16.77
N THR A 46 0.50 1.86 -16.61
CA THR A 46 1.85 1.39 -16.23
C THR A 46 1.84 0.70 -14.87
N MET A 47 1.17 1.30 -13.88
CA MET A 47 1.06 0.76 -12.53
C MET A 47 0.31 -0.58 -12.51
N GLN A 48 -0.76 -0.73 -13.30
CA GLN A 48 -1.48 -1.99 -13.46
C GLN A 48 -0.57 -3.10 -14.02
N LYS A 49 0.22 -2.81 -15.05
CA LYS A 49 1.17 -3.78 -15.63
C LYS A 49 2.29 -4.17 -14.65
N LEU A 50 2.76 -3.21 -13.86
CA LEU A 50 3.77 -3.48 -12.83
C LEU A 50 3.21 -4.31 -11.66
N ALA A 51 1.90 -4.23 -11.41
CA ALA A 51 1.24 -5.01 -10.36
C ALA A 51 1.26 -6.52 -10.66
N ASP A 52 1.22 -6.93 -11.92
CA ASP A 52 1.30 -8.35 -12.34
C ASP A 52 2.62 -9.01 -11.91
N GLY A 53 3.69 -8.22 -11.79
CA GLY A 53 4.99 -8.68 -11.27
C GLY A 53 5.09 -8.73 -9.75
N CYS A 54 4.04 -8.34 -9.02
CA CYS A 54 4.03 -8.23 -7.57
C CYS A 54 3.35 -9.46 -6.93
N ASN A 55 4.11 -10.56 -6.78
CA ASN A 55 3.60 -11.78 -6.17
C ASN A 55 3.70 -11.76 -4.62
N ILE A 56 3.00 -10.81 -4.00
CA ILE A 56 2.95 -10.67 -2.54
C ILE A 56 1.53 -10.96 -2.06
N GLN A 57 1.40 -11.87 -1.10
CA GLN A 57 0.13 -12.09 -0.41
C GLN A 57 0.03 -11.15 0.78
N VAL A 58 -1.06 -10.39 0.84
CA VAL A 58 -1.37 -9.47 1.93
C VAL A 58 -2.54 -10.06 2.72
N PRO A 59 -2.39 -10.33 4.02
CA PRO A 59 -3.50 -10.76 4.86
C PRO A 59 -4.62 -9.72 4.88
N MET A 60 -5.88 -10.17 4.90
CA MET A 60 -7.04 -9.28 4.90
C MET A 60 -7.05 -8.33 6.11
N GLU A 61 -6.53 -8.77 7.25
CA GLU A 61 -6.40 -7.97 8.46
C GLU A 61 -5.51 -6.75 8.25
N VAL A 62 -4.44 -6.88 7.44
CA VAL A 62 -3.57 -5.76 7.09
C VAL A 62 -4.34 -4.74 6.23
N VAL A 63 -5.17 -5.21 5.30
CA VAL A 63 -6.02 -4.35 4.46
C VAL A 63 -7.03 -3.60 5.32
N ASN A 64 -7.70 -4.29 6.25
CA ASN A 64 -8.66 -3.67 7.17
C ASN A 64 -8.02 -2.57 8.03
N LEU A 65 -6.77 -2.77 8.50
CA LEU A 65 -6.05 -1.73 9.23
C LEU A 65 -5.81 -0.49 8.36
N ILE A 66 -5.48 -0.67 7.08
CA ILE A 66 -5.28 0.44 6.14
C ILE A 66 -6.60 1.19 5.90
N ASP A 67 -7.70 0.48 5.70
CA ASP A 67 -9.03 1.07 5.49
C ASP A 67 -9.51 1.86 6.73
N ASP A 68 -9.19 1.38 7.92
CA ASP A 68 -9.42 2.06 9.20
C ASP A 68 -8.49 3.28 9.43
N GLY A 69 -7.48 3.49 8.57
CA GLY A 69 -6.46 4.53 8.74
C GLY A 69 -5.45 4.24 9.88
N LYS A 70 -5.32 2.97 10.28
CA LYS A 70 -4.38 2.51 11.31
C LYS A 70 -3.04 2.09 10.69
N ASN A 71 -2.05 1.87 11.56
CA ASN A 71 -0.74 1.40 11.12
C ASN A 71 -0.78 -0.12 10.83
N PRO A 72 -0.51 -0.58 9.60
CA PRO A 72 -0.49 -2.01 9.26
C PRO A 72 0.58 -2.82 10.04
N ASP A 73 1.62 -2.17 10.57
CA ASP A 73 2.64 -2.84 11.39
C ASP A 73 2.10 -3.38 12.72
N GLU A 74 0.93 -2.90 13.16
CA GLU A 74 0.25 -3.43 14.35
C GLU A 74 -0.10 -4.91 14.16
N PHE A 75 -0.55 -5.32 12.97
CA PHE A 75 -0.79 -6.74 12.67
C PHE A 75 0.48 -7.57 12.83
N THR A 76 1.60 -7.11 12.27
CA THR A 76 2.90 -7.80 12.39
C THR A 76 3.30 -7.96 13.85
N ARG A 77 3.16 -6.90 14.64
CA ARG A 77 3.45 -6.92 16.08
C ARG A 77 2.57 -7.94 16.83
N ASP A 78 1.27 -7.94 16.56
CA ASP A 78 0.32 -8.82 17.25
C ASP A 78 0.53 -10.29 16.90
N VAL A 79 0.84 -10.60 15.64
CA VAL A 79 1.20 -11.96 15.20
C VAL A 79 2.48 -12.42 15.90
N LEU A 80 3.51 -11.58 15.96
CA LEU A 80 4.77 -11.92 16.64
C LEU A 80 4.54 -12.19 18.14
N ASN A 81 3.81 -11.32 18.82
CA ASN A 81 3.46 -11.48 20.24
C ASN A 81 2.64 -12.76 20.48
N SER A 82 1.68 -13.03 19.61
CA SER A 82 0.86 -14.24 19.66
C SER A 82 1.70 -15.51 19.46
N CYS A 83 2.67 -15.48 18.54
CA CYS A 83 3.61 -16.57 18.31
C CYS A 83 4.47 -16.85 19.55
N ILE A 84 4.99 -15.81 20.20
CA ILE A 84 5.78 -15.92 21.44
C ILE A 84 4.93 -16.58 22.54
N ALA A 85 3.72 -16.06 22.78
CA ALA A 85 2.82 -16.59 23.81
C ALA A 85 2.45 -18.05 23.54
N LYS A 86 2.06 -18.39 22.30
CA LYS A 86 1.72 -19.76 21.91
C LYS A 86 2.91 -20.72 22.04
N ASN A 87 4.11 -20.27 21.72
CA ASN A 87 5.33 -21.07 21.86
C ASN A 87 5.60 -21.43 23.33
N GLN A 88 5.52 -20.45 24.23
CA GLN A 88 5.69 -20.67 25.67
C GLN A 88 4.65 -21.63 26.24
N ILE A 89 3.37 -21.45 25.88
CA ILE A 89 2.28 -22.35 26.30
C ILE A 89 2.52 -23.78 25.81
N THR A 90 2.91 -23.94 24.54
CA THR A 90 3.15 -25.25 23.93
C THR A 90 4.33 -25.96 24.57
N LYS A 91 5.41 -25.23 24.87
CA LYS A 91 6.55 -25.74 25.63
C LYS A 91 6.11 -26.22 27.02
N GLY A 92 5.38 -25.38 27.77
CA GLY A 92 4.91 -25.74 29.11
C GLY A 92 4.02 -27.00 29.11
N LYS A 93 3.11 -27.14 28.13
CA LYS A 93 2.31 -28.37 27.95
C LYS A 93 3.20 -29.58 27.68
N THR A 94 4.18 -29.44 26.78
CA THR A 94 5.09 -30.54 26.40
C THR A 94 5.93 -31.01 27.58
N ASP A 95 6.45 -30.08 28.39
CA ASP A 95 7.26 -30.39 29.56
C ASP A 95 6.42 -31.10 30.65
N ALA A 96 5.14 -30.72 30.80
CA ALA A 96 4.21 -31.41 31.70
C ALA A 96 3.92 -32.85 31.29
N PHE A 97 3.85 -33.16 29.99
CA PHE A 97 3.64 -34.55 29.52
C PHE A 97 4.88 -35.45 29.63
N LYS A 98 6.07 -34.87 29.79
CA LYS A 98 7.33 -35.62 29.95
C LYS A 98 7.63 -36.00 31.40
N SER A 99 6.95 -35.37 32.36
CA SER A 99 7.10 -35.58 33.80
C SER A 99 6.10 -36.61 34.29
#